data_AF-A0A1H8K8Q2-F1
#
_entry.id   AF-A0A1H8K8Q2-F1
#
_cell.length_a   1.000
_cell.length_b   1.000
_cell.length_c   1.000
_cell.angle_alpha   90.00
_cell.angle_beta   90.00
_cell.angle_gamma   90.00
#
_symmetry.space_group_name_H-M   'P 1'
#
loop_
_entity.id
_entity.type
_entity.pdbx_description
1 polymer ?
#
loop_
_entity_poly.entity_id
_entity_poly.type
_entity_poly.pdbx_seq_one_letter_code
_entity_poly.pdbx_strand_id
1 'polypeptide(L)'
;MKVKKTDPVKTNVTKLKINPLQKLKNAGYFILVLAGVYALIYGLAKFASWSEHQSILEIKESHTSTIGTIIKVGSMKGSYAVAEYFVDGKRYERKDDSPASGIFTGEHYLIIYKATNPAISRIDFTNPVFLNGEETGKTTGTIVYKDWAKVGFTYTVNGERIKRFQKYVDGKQLKKGQTLTVEYLLSNPGVSILKLK
;
A
#
# COMPACT_ATOMS: atom_id res chain seq x y z
N MET A 1 8.04 -11.22 84.19
CA MET A 1 8.61 -10.45 83.07
C MET A 1 7.44 -9.95 82.20
N LYS A 2 7.03 -8.67 82.31
CA LYS A 2 5.87 -8.13 81.58
C LYS A 2 6.35 -7.53 80.25
N VAL A 3 5.92 -8.13 79.14
CA VAL A 3 6.18 -7.63 77.78
C VAL A 3 5.30 -6.41 77.52
N LYS A 4 5.94 -5.27 77.22
CA LYS A 4 5.30 -3.99 76.95
C LYS A 4 4.75 -4.02 75.51
N LYS A 5 3.43 -4.10 75.35
CA LYS A 5 2.76 -3.94 74.04
C LYS A 5 3.08 -2.56 73.48
N THR A 6 3.65 -2.53 72.27
CA THR A 6 3.87 -1.32 71.48
C THR A 6 2.62 -1.05 70.66
N ASP A 7 2.03 0.12 70.83
CA ASP A 7 0.84 0.55 70.08
C ASP A 7 1.20 0.87 68.62
N PRO A 8 0.28 0.65 67.65
CA PRO A 8 0.54 0.88 66.24
C PRO A 8 0.73 2.38 65.94
N VAL A 9 1.78 2.68 65.18
CA VAL A 9 2.06 4.03 64.66
C VAL A 9 0.87 4.48 63.81
N LYS A 10 0.10 5.45 64.32
CA LYS A 10 -0.96 6.12 63.55
C LYS A 10 -0.31 6.97 62.47
N THR A 11 -0.27 6.47 61.24
CA THR A 11 0.12 7.25 60.07
C THR A 11 -0.93 8.34 59.83
N ASN A 12 -0.65 9.56 60.26
CA ASN A 12 -1.46 10.73 59.94
C ASN A 12 -1.31 11.04 58.44
N VAL A 13 -2.21 10.48 57.63
CA VAL A 13 -2.34 10.87 56.23
C VAL A 13 -3.04 12.23 56.20
N THR A 14 -2.27 13.31 56.23
CA THR A 14 -2.78 14.67 56.07
C THR A 14 -3.38 14.79 54.67
N LYS A 15 -4.70 14.68 54.56
CA LYS A 15 -5.43 14.92 53.30
C LYS A 15 -5.26 16.40 52.94
N LEU A 16 -4.36 16.69 52.00
CA LEU A 16 -4.18 18.03 51.41
C LEU A 16 -5.53 18.54 50.90
N LYS A 17 -6.05 19.58 51.54
CA LYS A 17 -7.33 20.23 51.21
C LYS A 17 -7.09 21.13 49.98
N ILE A 18 -7.04 20.53 48.80
CA ILE A 18 -6.82 21.28 47.55
C ILE A 18 -7.99 22.23 47.33
N ASN A 19 -7.70 23.54 47.21
CA ASN A 19 -8.68 24.59 46.99
C ASN A 19 -9.45 24.34 45.67
N PRO A 20 -10.80 24.41 45.65
CA PRO A 20 -11.59 24.22 44.42
C PRO A 20 -11.13 25.08 43.24
N LEU A 21 -10.62 26.29 43.50
CA LEU A 21 -10.08 27.17 42.46
C LEU A 21 -8.79 26.63 41.82
N GLN A 22 -7.94 25.95 42.59
CA GLN A 22 -6.74 25.29 42.07
C GLN A 22 -7.09 24.04 41.26
N LYS A 23 -8.13 23.28 41.67
CA LYS A 23 -8.64 22.16 40.87
C LYS A 23 -9.18 22.63 39.52
N LEU A 24 -9.91 23.75 39.49
CA LEU A 24 -10.44 24.33 38.26
C LEU A 24 -9.31 24.79 37.31
N LYS A 25 -8.28 25.46 37.86
CA LYS A 25 -7.11 25.88 37.07
C LYS A 25 -6.37 24.67 36.49
N ASN A 26 -6.12 23.65 37.30
CA ASN A 26 -5.45 22.42 36.83
C ASN A 26 -6.29 21.68 35.78
N ALA A 27 -7.62 21.65 35.94
CA ALA A 27 -8.52 21.09 34.92
C ALA A 27 -8.48 21.91 33.62
N GLY A 28 -8.47 23.24 33.70
CA GLY A 28 -8.33 24.12 32.54
C GLY A 28 -7.01 23.92 31.80
N TYR A 29 -5.88 23.85 32.53
CA TYR A 29 -4.58 23.51 31.94
C TYR A 29 -4.59 22.13 31.28
N PHE A 30 -5.20 21.14 31.91
CA PHE A 30 -5.31 19.80 31.34
C PHE A 30 -6.12 19.79 30.03
N ILE A 31 -7.24 20.50 29.98
CA ILE A 31 -8.05 20.66 28.75
C ILE A 31 -7.25 21.36 27.65
N LEU A 32 -6.50 22.42 27.97
CA LEU A 32 -5.66 23.11 27.00
C LEU A 32 -4.55 22.22 26.44
N VAL A 33 -3.91 21.41 27.30
CA VAL A 33 -2.91 20.43 26.86
C VAL A 33 -3.54 19.40 25.93
N LEU A 34 -4.72 18.86 26.27
CA LEU A 34 -5.43 17.93 25.39
C LEU A 34 -5.80 18.57 24.04
N ALA A 35 -6.27 19.82 24.04
CA ALA A 35 -6.59 20.55 22.82
C ALA A 35 -5.33 20.79 21.96
N GLY A 36 -4.21 21.13 22.58
CA GLY A 36 -2.92 21.29 21.90
C GLY A 36 -2.41 20.00 21.27
N VAL A 37 -2.49 18.88 22.01
CA VAL A 37 -2.14 17.55 21.50
C VAL A 37 -3.05 17.15 20.33
N TYR A 38 -4.36 17.38 20.45
CA TYR A 38 -5.30 17.11 19.37
C TYR A 38 -4.99 17.93 18.11
N ALA A 39 -4.75 19.24 18.26
CA ALA A 39 -4.41 20.12 17.14
C ALA A 39 -3.11 19.68 16.46
N LEU A 40 -2.10 19.26 17.23
CA LEU A 40 -0.84 18.73 16.69
C LEU A 40 -1.06 17.45 15.88
N ILE A 41 -1.80 16.48 16.42
CA ILE A 41 -2.10 15.21 15.73
C ILE A 41 -2.88 15.49 14.45
N TYR A 42 -3.88 16.38 14.50
CA TYR A 42 -4.67 16.77 13.33
C TYR A 42 -3.83 17.46 12.26
N GLY A 43 -2.97 18.40 12.67
CA GLY A 43 -2.04 19.10 11.79
C GLY A 43 -1.09 18.15 11.07
N LEU A 44 -0.49 17.20 11.79
CA LEU A 44 0.39 16.18 11.23
C LEU A 44 -0.35 15.28 10.23
N ALA A 45 -1.57 14.85 10.54
CA ALA A 45 -2.39 14.03 9.64
C ALA A 45 -2.74 14.78 8.34
N LYS A 46 -3.11 16.07 8.44
CA LYS A 46 -3.38 16.91 7.27
C LYS A 46 -2.14 17.14 6.42
N PHE A 47 -1.01 17.45 7.05
CA PHE A 47 0.25 17.64 6.34
C PHE A 47 0.70 16.38 5.59
N ALA A 48 0.60 15.20 6.22
CA ALA A 48 0.90 13.93 5.57
C ALA A 48 0.01 13.70 4.33
N SER A 49 -1.30 13.92 4.45
CA SER A 49 -2.23 13.76 3.33
C SER A 49 -1.97 14.75 2.19
N TRP A 50 -1.59 16.00 2.52
CA TRP A 50 -1.25 17.01 1.53
C TRP A 50 0.06 16.68 0.80
N SER A 51 1.09 16.25 1.52
CA SER A 51 2.37 15.83 0.93
C SER A 51 2.21 14.64 -0.04
N GLU A 52 1.35 13.68 0.30
CA GLU A 52 1.03 12.55 -0.58
C GLU A 52 0.32 13.02 -1.85
N HIS A 53 -0.64 13.94 -1.70
CA HIS A 53 -1.36 14.51 -2.84
C HIS A 53 -0.43 15.27 -3.80
N GLN A 54 0.50 16.08 -3.27
CA GLN A 54 1.50 16.79 -4.08
C GLN A 54 2.39 15.80 -4.84
N SER A 55 2.86 14.74 -4.19
CA SER A 55 3.68 13.72 -4.84
C SER A 55 2.94 13.03 -6.00
N ILE A 56 1.64 12.76 -5.85
CA ILE A 56 0.81 12.17 -6.91
C ILE A 56 0.62 13.15 -8.08
N LEU A 57 0.42 14.44 -7.82
CA LEU A 57 0.29 15.47 -8.85
C LEU A 57 1.59 15.62 -9.64
N GLU A 58 2.72 15.74 -8.96
CA GLU A 58 4.03 15.86 -9.59
C GLU A 58 4.38 14.65 -10.47
N ILE A 59 4.05 13.43 -10.03
CA ILE A 59 4.24 12.22 -10.84
C ILE A 59 3.35 12.26 -12.09
N LYS A 60 2.10 12.70 -11.98
CA LYS A 60 1.18 12.82 -13.13
C LYS A 60 1.67 13.83 -14.18
N GLU A 61 2.31 14.91 -13.75
CA GLU A 61 2.82 15.95 -14.65
C GLU A 61 4.17 15.60 -15.29
N SER A 62 4.96 14.73 -14.64
CA SER A 62 6.33 14.44 -15.07
C SER A 62 6.44 13.74 -16.44
N HIS A 63 5.41 13.00 -16.87
CA HIS A 63 5.39 12.16 -18.08
C HIS A 63 6.60 11.22 -18.26
N THR A 64 7.41 11.03 -17.23
CA THR A 64 8.61 10.17 -17.26
C THR A 64 8.31 8.80 -16.67
N SER A 65 8.73 7.76 -17.39
CA SER A 65 8.48 6.38 -17.00
C SER A 65 9.63 5.44 -17.37
N THR A 66 9.74 4.34 -16.63
CA THR A 66 10.66 3.23 -16.91
C THR A 66 9.97 1.91 -16.59
N ILE A 67 10.60 0.77 -16.88
CA ILE A 67 10.10 -0.53 -16.48
C ILE A 67 10.75 -0.93 -15.16
N GLY A 68 9.93 -1.35 -14.21
CA GLY A 68 10.36 -1.89 -12.93
C GLY A 68 9.98 -3.36 -12.79
N THR A 69 10.78 -4.10 -12.04
CA THR A 69 10.60 -5.53 -11.78
C THR A 69 10.17 -5.74 -10.34
N ILE A 70 9.11 -6.53 -10.12
CA ILE A 70 8.67 -6.87 -8.78
C ILE A 70 9.69 -7.80 -8.12
N ILE A 71 10.39 -7.31 -7.10
CA ILE A 71 11.39 -8.07 -6.34
C ILE A 71 10.82 -8.65 -5.05
N LYS A 72 9.67 -8.15 -4.57
CA LYS A 72 9.03 -8.62 -3.35
C LYS A 72 7.53 -8.39 -3.35
N VAL A 73 6.78 -9.32 -2.79
CA VAL A 73 5.35 -9.20 -2.50
C VAL A 73 5.06 -9.59 -1.05
N GLY A 74 4.01 -9.03 -0.44
CA GLY A 74 3.61 -9.41 0.93
C GLY A 74 2.22 -8.92 1.31
N SER A 75 1.74 -9.33 2.50
CA SER A 75 0.31 -9.22 2.86
C SER A 75 0.00 -8.73 4.30
N MET A 76 0.94 -8.07 4.99
CA MET A 76 0.84 -7.81 6.44
C MET A 76 -0.32 -6.88 6.87
N LYS A 77 -0.62 -5.81 6.11
CA LYS A 77 -1.73 -4.86 6.38
C LYS A 77 -2.38 -4.43 5.06
N GLY A 78 -2.73 -5.41 4.26
CA GLY A 78 -3.00 -5.23 2.83
C GLY A 78 -1.88 -5.84 1.99
N SER A 79 -2.16 -6.05 0.71
CA SER A 79 -1.16 -6.55 -0.22
C SER A 79 -0.26 -5.41 -0.66
N TYR A 80 1.05 -5.67 -0.73
CA TYR A 80 2.02 -4.73 -1.25
C TYR A 80 2.95 -5.44 -2.23
N ALA A 81 3.53 -4.64 -3.12
CA ALA A 81 4.62 -5.06 -3.99
C ALA A 81 5.76 -4.06 -3.87
N VAL A 82 6.99 -4.55 -4.00
CA VAL A 82 8.20 -3.74 -4.12
C VAL A 82 8.75 -3.95 -5.51
N ALA A 83 8.87 -2.87 -6.27
CA ALA A 83 9.51 -2.86 -7.58
C ALA A 83 10.92 -2.26 -7.49
N GLU A 84 11.88 -2.91 -8.13
CA GLU A 84 13.20 -2.36 -8.43
C GLU A 84 13.18 -1.76 -9.84
N TYR A 85 13.79 -0.60 -10.03
CA TYR A 85 13.92 0.05 -11.34
C TYR A 85 15.20 0.89 -11.41
N PHE A 86 15.59 1.24 -12.64
CA PHE A 86 16.81 2.00 -12.91
C PHE A 86 16.50 3.27 -13.70
N VAL A 87 17.15 4.37 -13.32
CA VAL A 87 17.14 5.65 -14.03
C VAL A 87 18.58 6.14 -14.11
N ASP A 88 19.07 6.39 -15.32
CA ASP A 88 20.46 6.80 -15.59
C ASP A 88 21.51 5.90 -14.93
N GLY A 89 21.28 4.58 -14.96
CA GLY A 89 22.15 3.57 -14.35
C GLY A 89 22.07 3.47 -12.82
N LYS A 90 21.32 4.35 -12.15
CA LYS A 90 21.13 4.31 -10.70
C LYS A 90 19.90 3.49 -10.33
N ARG A 91 20.06 2.63 -9.33
CA ARG A 91 18.99 1.76 -8.80
C ARG A 91 18.08 2.50 -7.82
N TYR A 92 16.80 2.23 -7.92
CA TYR A 92 15.75 2.71 -7.02
C TYR A 92 14.78 1.57 -6.68
N GLU A 93 14.11 1.71 -5.54
CA GLU A 93 13.07 0.80 -5.09
C GLU A 93 11.81 1.57 -4.73
N ARG A 94 10.65 1.04 -5.10
CA ARG A 94 9.35 1.59 -4.73
C ARG A 94 8.48 0.51 -4.14
N LYS A 95 7.92 0.78 -2.97
CA LYS A 95 6.87 -0.02 -2.34
C LYS A 95 5.53 0.69 -2.51
N ASP A 96 4.57 0.03 -3.12
CA ASP A 96 3.19 0.50 -3.21
C ASP A 96 2.20 -0.57 -2.77
N ASP A 97 1.02 -0.10 -2.36
CA ASP A 97 -0.13 -0.96 -2.13
C ASP A 97 -0.53 -1.62 -3.44
N SER A 98 -0.57 -2.94 -3.41
CA SER A 98 -0.83 -3.75 -4.57
C SER A 98 -2.29 -4.21 -4.57
N PRO A 99 -2.95 -4.29 -5.74
CA PRO A 99 -4.22 -4.97 -5.84
C PRO A 99 -3.99 -6.44 -5.43
N ALA A 100 -4.52 -6.83 -4.27
CA ALA A 100 -4.29 -8.13 -3.64
C ALA A 100 -4.43 -9.35 -4.57
N SER A 101 -3.75 -10.45 -4.17
CA SER A 101 -3.66 -11.78 -4.81
C SER A 101 -3.60 -11.77 -6.35
N GLY A 102 -2.38 -11.73 -6.88
CA GLY A 102 -2.18 -11.82 -8.33
C GLY A 102 -0.99 -11.02 -8.84
N ILE A 103 0.01 -10.77 -7.99
CA ILE A 103 1.30 -10.23 -8.42
C ILE A 103 2.37 -11.20 -7.95
N PHE A 104 3.24 -11.59 -8.86
CA PHE A 104 4.38 -12.46 -8.60
C PHE A 104 5.69 -11.69 -8.65
N THR A 105 6.69 -12.19 -7.93
CA THR A 105 8.07 -11.76 -8.11
C THR A 105 8.53 -12.09 -9.52
N GLY A 106 9.26 -11.16 -10.15
CA GLY A 106 9.67 -11.25 -11.55
C GLY A 106 8.69 -10.60 -12.53
N GLU A 107 7.48 -10.20 -12.11
CA GLU A 107 6.59 -9.44 -12.99
C GLU A 107 7.15 -8.04 -13.28
N HIS A 108 6.86 -7.50 -14.47
CA HIS A 108 7.30 -6.18 -14.88
C HIS A 108 6.12 -5.22 -15.04
N TYR A 109 6.31 -4.00 -14.55
CA TYR A 109 5.29 -2.93 -14.59
C TYR A 109 5.93 -1.61 -14.98
N LEU A 110 5.11 -0.73 -15.56
CA LEU A 110 5.50 0.66 -15.75
C LEU A 110 5.68 1.35 -14.38
N ILE A 111 6.81 2.02 -14.21
CA ILE A 111 7.10 2.90 -13.07
C ILE A 111 7.05 4.33 -13.57
N ILE A 112 6.16 5.14 -13.00
CA ILE A 112 6.06 6.57 -13.29
C ILE A 112 6.79 7.30 -12.17
N TYR A 113 7.70 8.22 -12.50
CA TYR A 113 8.57 8.87 -11.52
C TYR A 113 8.80 10.33 -11.86
N LYS A 114 9.16 11.15 -10.86
CA LYS A 114 9.52 12.55 -11.06
C LYS A 114 10.91 12.66 -11.67
N ALA A 115 11.03 13.25 -12.87
CA ALA A 115 12.30 13.39 -13.59
C ALA A 115 13.43 14.01 -12.73
N THR A 116 13.12 15.03 -11.93
CA THR A 116 14.12 15.71 -11.09
C THR A 116 14.48 14.95 -9.81
N ASN A 117 13.67 13.96 -9.41
CA ASN A 117 13.93 13.12 -8.25
C ASN A 117 13.26 11.75 -8.43
N PRO A 118 13.93 10.78 -9.10
CA PRO A 118 13.33 9.49 -9.41
C PRO A 118 12.88 8.68 -8.19
N ALA A 119 13.38 8.96 -6.99
CA ALA A 119 12.91 8.30 -5.77
C ALA A 119 11.41 8.56 -5.49
N ILE A 120 10.87 9.69 -5.96
CA ILE A 120 9.43 9.98 -5.95
C ILE A 120 8.81 9.30 -7.18
N SER A 121 8.18 8.16 -6.94
CA SER A 121 7.70 7.25 -7.99
C SER A 121 6.45 6.49 -7.57
N ARG A 122 5.81 5.84 -8.55
CA ARG A 122 4.64 4.98 -8.39
C ARG A 122 4.69 3.80 -9.35
N ILE A 123 4.28 2.62 -8.86
CA ILE A 123 4.05 1.44 -9.68
C ILE A 123 2.67 1.55 -10.35
N ASP A 124 2.64 1.51 -11.67
CA ASP A 124 1.40 1.44 -12.43
C ASP A 124 0.98 -0.01 -12.69
N PHE A 125 0.24 -0.56 -11.73
CA PHE A 125 -0.32 -1.92 -11.84
C PHE A 125 -1.33 -2.11 -12.99
N THR A 126 -1.76 -1.05 -13.68
CA THR A 126 -2.67 -1.18 -14.84
C THR A 126 -1.93 -1.49 -16.15
N ASN A 127 -0.61 -1.31 -16.16
CA ASN A 127 0.26 -1.53 -17.31
C ASN A 127 1.34 -2.59 -17.00
N PRO A 128 0.96 -3.87 -16.83
CA PRO A 128 1.93 -4.95 -16.81
C PRO A 128 2.56 -5.13 -18.20
N VAL A 129 3.84 -5.50 -18.24
CA VAL A 129 4.60 -5.71 -19.48
C VAL A 129 5.44 -6.98 -19.39
N PHE A 130 5.80 -7.54 -20.55
CA PHE A 130 6.88 -8.51 -20.68
C PHE A 130 8.10 -7.78 -21.28
N LEU A 131 9.30 -8.15 -20.85
CA LEU A 131 10.54 -7.59 -21.38
C LEU A 131 10.89 -8.21 -22.74
N ASN A 132 11.68 -7.47 -23.52
CA ASN A 132 12.25 -8.01 -24.75
C ASN A 132 13.19 -9.17 -24.41
N GLY A 133 12.96 -10.31 -25.04
CA GLY A 133 13.73 -11.55 -24.82
C GLY A 133 13.06 -12.54 -23.88
N GLU A 134 11.99 -12.16 -23.19
CA GLU A 134 11.16 -13.12 -22.47
C GLU A 134 10.35 -13.98 -23.44
N GLU A 135 10.40 -15.30 -23.28
CA GLU A 135 9.60 -16.21 -24.09
C GLU A 135 8.18 -16.28 -23.55
N THR A 136 7.22 -15.86 -24.37
CA THR A 136 5.80 -15.81 -24.00
C THR A 136 4.93 -16.70 -24.89
N GLY A 137 3.93 -17.34 -24.29
CA GLY A 137 2.85 -18.03 -24.99
C GLY A 137 1.57 -17.19 -25.01
N LYS A 138 0.63 -17.55 -25.90
CA LYS A 138 -0.71 -16.94 -25.97
C LYS A 138 -1.78 -18.01 -25.88
N THR A 139 -2.87 -17.70 -25.18
CA THR A 139 -4.05 -18.55 -25.06
C THR A 139 -5.30 -17.71 -24.89
N THR A 140 -6.46 -18.37 -24.86
CA THR A 140 -7.74 -17.73 -24.57
C THR A 140 -8.03 -17.82 -23.08
N GLY A 141 -8.24 -16.66 -22.45
CA GLY A 141 -8.74 -16.56 -21.08
C GLY A 141 -10.18 -16.10 -21.04
N THR A 142 -10.91 -16.54 -20.02
CA THR A 142 -12.29 -16.14 -19.76
C THR A 142 -12.36 -15.27 -18.52
N ILE A 143 -13.02 -14.11 -18.62
CA ILE A 143 -13.27 -13.23 -17.47
C ILE A 143 -14.25 -13.91 -16.52
N VAL A 144 -13.82 -14.14 -15.29
CA VAL A 144 -14.62 -14.76 -14.22
C VAL A 144 -15.06 -13.76 -13.15
N TYR A 145 -14.39 -12.61 -13.07
CA TYR A 145 -14.65 -11.57 -12.07
C TYR A 145 -14.36 -10.19 -12.66
N LYS A 146 -15.12 -9.18 -12.23
CA LYS A 146 -14.88 -7.76 -12.54
C LYS A 146 -15.39 -6.91 -11.39
N ASP A 147 -14.59 -5.93 -10.99
CA ASP A 147 -15.03 -4.76 -10.25
C ASP A 147 -14.53 -3.48 -10.93
N TRP A 148 -14.64 -2.33 -10.27
CA TRP A 148 -14.22 -1.02 -10.79
C TRP A 148 -12.70 -0.84 -10.95
N ALA A 149 -11.88 -1.72 -10.37
CA ALA A 149 -10.42 -1.57 -10.34
C ALA A 149 -9.66 -2.77 -10.94
N LYS A 150 -10.24 -3.96 -10.93
CA LYS A 150 -9.59 -5.20 -11.34
C LYS A 150 -10.51 -6.15 -12.08
N VAL A 151 -9.89 -6.96 -12.93
CA VAL A 151 -10.51 -8.05 -13.67
C VAL A 151 -9.86 -9.36 -13.24
N GLY A 152 -10.68 -10.36 -12.94
CA GLY A 152 -10.23 -11.72 -12.69
C GLY A 152 -10.54 -12.60 -13.89
N PHE A 153 -9.57 -13.40 -14.33
CA PHE A 153 -9.69 -14.26 -15.50
C PHE A 153 -9.10 -15.65 -15.23
N THR A 154 -9.55 -16.64 -16.00
CA THR A 154 -9.01 -18.00 -15.97
C THR A 154 -8.65 -18.47 -17.36
N TYR A 155 -7.58 -19.26 -17.48
CA TYR A 155 -7.10 -19.85 -18.71
C TYR A 155 -6.44 -21.21 -18.40
N THR A 156 -6.16 -22.00 -19.43
CA THR A 156 -5.53 -23.32 -19.29
C THR A 156 -4.22 -23.36 -20.06
N VAL A 157 -3.17 -23.88 -19.41
CA VAL A 157 -1.86 -24.18 -20.02
C VAL A 157 -1.48 -25.58 -19.59
N ASN A 158 -1.13 -26.46 -20.54
CA ASN A 158 -0.73 -27.86 -20.26
C ASN A 158 -1.72 -28.64 -19.37
N GLY A 159 -3.02 -28.40 -19.53
CA GLY A 159 -4.09 -29.03 -18.73
C GLY A 159 -4.31 -28.41 -17.35
N GLU A 160 -3.43 -27.52 -16.89
CA GLU A 160 -3.58 -26.80 -15.62
C GLU A 160 -4.43 -25.54 -15.80
N ARG A 161 -5.46 -25.40 -14.96
CA ARG A 161 -6.31 -24.21 -14.94
C ARG A 161 -5.72 -23.16 -14.02
N ILE A 162 -5.34 -22.03 -14.60
CA ILE A 162 -4.75 -20.90 -13.89
C ILE A 162 -5.81 -19.81 -13.67
N LYS A 163 -5.78 -19.17 -12.50
CA LYS A 163 -6.65 -18.04 -12.13
C LYS A 163 -5.79 -16.84 -11.77
N ARG A 164 -6.10 -15.69 -12.36
CA ARG A 164 -5.33 -14.46 -12.20
C ARG A 164 -6.23 -13.25 -12.02
N PHE A 165 -5.67 -12.21 -11.43
CA PHE A 165 -6.27 -10.89 -11.31
C PHE A 165 -5.31 -9.86 -11.88
N GLN A 166 -5.85 -8.90 -12.62
CA GLN A 166 -5.09 -7.80 -13.20
C GLN A 166 -5.84 -6.50 -12.94
N LYS A 167 -5.10 -5.44 -12.56
CA LYS A 167 -5.68 -4.11 -12.45
C LYS A 167 -5.93 -3.54 -13.85
N TYR A 168 -6.99 -2.77 -14.01
CA TYR A 168 -7.27 -2.11 -15.28
C TYR A 168 -7.83 -0.71 -15.04
N VAL A 169 -7.77 0.13 -16.06
CA VAL A 169 -8.37 1.45 -16.04
C VAL A 169 -9.88 1.30 -16.23
N ASP A 170 -10.64 1.88 -15.31
CA ASP A 170 -12.10 1.91 -15.39
C ASP A 170 -12.58 2.60 -16.68
N GLY A 171 -13.73 2.18 -17.19
CA GLY A 171 -14.29 2.65 -18.47
C GLY A 171 -14.15 1.64 -19.62
N LYS A 172 -13.35 0.58 -19.47
CA LYS A 172 -13.40 -0.55 -20.42
C LYS A 172 -14.67 -1.39 -20.22
N GLN A 173 -15.41 -1.63 -21.30
CA GLN A 173 -16.62 -2.46 -21.30
C GLN A 173 -16.30 -3.97 -21.21
N LEU A 174 -15.70 -4.39 -20.09
CA LEU A 174 -15.46 -5.80 -19.79
C LEU A 174 -16.72 -6.45 -19.24
N LYS A 175 -17.03 -7.68 -19.67
CA LYS A 175 -18.18 -8.47 -19.20
C LYS A 175 -17.71 -9.83 -18.66
N LYS A 176 -18.34 -10.31 -17.58
CA LYS A 176 -18.12 -11.69 -17.10
C LYS A 176 -18.51 -12.68 -18.20
N GLY A 177 -17.71 -13.71 -18.41
CA GLY A 177 -17.85 -14.69 -19.50
C GLY A 177 -17.22 -14.26 -20.82
N GLN A 178 -16.81 -13.00 -20.98
CA GLN A 178 -16.06 -12.56 -22.15
C GLN A 178 -14.71 -13.28 -22.23
N THR A 179 -14.34 -13.67 -23.44
CA THR A 179 -13.03 -14.26 -23.73
C THR A 179 -12.09 -13.20 -24.31
N LEU A 180 -10.84 -13.22 -23.87
CA LEU A 180 -9.77 -12.34 -24.35
C LEU A 180 -8.46 -13.11 -24.45
N THR A 181 -7.51 -12.58 -25.20
CA THR A 181 -6.18 -13.16 -25.28
C THR A 181 -5.45 -12.95 -23.96
N VAL A 182 -4.87 -14.02 -23.44
CA VAL A 182 -3.92 -14.02 -22.34
C VAL A 182 -2.55 -14.32 -22.91
N GLU A 183 -1.59 -13.43 -22.65
CA GLU A 183 -0.17 -13.70 -22.88
C GLU A 183 0.45 -14.11 -21.54
N TYR A 184 1.25 -15.16 -21.53
CA TYR A 184 1.85 -15.72 -20.32
C TYR A 184 3.32 -16.07 -20.55
N LEU A 185 4.11 -16.03 -19.48
CA LEU A 185 5.52 -16.41 -19.53
C LEU A 185 5.66 -17.94 -19.66
N LEU A 186 6.45 -18.44 -20.59
CA LEU A 186 6.61 -19.89 -20.77
C LEU A 186 7.30 -20.55 -19.57
N SER A 187 8.27 -19.88 -18.96
CA SER A 187 8.97 -20.38 -17.77
C SER A 187 8.11 -20.37 -16.50
N ASN A 188 7.07 -19.54 -16.45
CA ASN A 188 6.12 -19.48 -15.35
C ASN A 188 4.75 -19.00 -15.85
N PRO A 189 3.87 -19.93 -16.28
CA PRO A 189 2.56 -19.58 -16.81
C PRO A 189 1.66 -18.82 -15.83
N GLY A 190 1.97 -18.81 -14.53
CA GLY A 190 1.29 -17.98 -13.53
C GLY A 190 1.52 -16.48 -13.75
N VAL A 191 2.66 -16.08 -14.34
CA VAL A 191 2.90 -14.72 -14.78
C VAL A 191 2.20 -14.52 -16.12
N SER A 192 1.14 -13.73 -16.12
CA SER A 192 0.33 -13.50 -17.31
C SER A 192 -0.37 -12.16 -17.32
N ILE A 193 -0.69 -11.73 -18.55
CA ILE A 193 -1.30 -10.46 -18.90
C ILE A 193 -2.52 -10.73 -19.78
N LEU A 194 -3.69 -10.29 -19.31
CA LEU A 194 -4.90 -10.20 -20.11
C LEU A 194 -4.79 -9.00 -21.05
N LYS A 195 -4.86 -9.25 -22.37
CA LYS A 195 -4.80 -8.20 -23.39
C LYS A 195 -6.14 -7.48 -23.49
N LEU A 196 -6.23 -6.38 -22.77
CA LEU A 196 -7.39 -5.49 -22.78
C LEU A 196 -7.31 -4.59 -24.02
N LYS A 197 -8.10 -4.88 -25.05
CA LYS A 197 -8.28 -3.98 -26.21
C LYS A 197 -8.81 -2.62 -25.76
#